data_AF-A0A2P6VB78-F1
#
_entry.id   AF-A0A2P6VB78-F1
#
_cell.length_a   1.000
_cell.length_b   1.000
_cell.length_c   1.000
_cell.angle_alpha   90.00
_cell.angle_beta   90.00
_cell.angle_gamma   90.00
#
_symmetry.space_group_name_H-M   'P 1'
#
loop_
_entity.id
_entity.type
_entity.pdbx_description
1 polymer ?
#
loop_
_entity_poly.entity_id
_entity_poly.type
_entity_poly.pdbx_seq_one_letter_code
_entity_poly.pdbx_strand_id
1 'polypeptide(L)'
;MMLRQRCLPGAADGSSSRSGSHTWREELAELRGLYTAGHVFAWSICDSICGRLLGPLIKQLLKGPAPAEGQACARAVMGWCREEALWLRRSSVVAFVTLARLPDEQVFPGFRAALLDTLAVTVKGQERFAQTGTGWVLREVGKGDAGQLLQFVEANLPYFNAEGLRYALEKQPTAVRRRLYAAHKAAAARAGSSGGGADDDSQQQAKRSRRS
;
A
#
# COMPACT_ATOMS: atom_id res chain seq x y z
N MET A 1 35.74 44.98 59.32
CA MET A 1 35.20 45.74 58.17
C MET A 1 34.53 44.73 57.25
N MET A 2 33.20 44.62 57.35
CA MET A 2 32.39 43.63 56.63
C MET A 2 32.14 44.10 55.21
N LEU A 3 32.41 43.26 54.21
CA LEU A 3 31.86 43.42 52.86
C LEU A 3 31.00 42.20 52.55
N ARG A 4 29.69 42.45 52.60
CA ARG A 4 28.64 41.54 52.15
C ARG A 4 28.64 41.52 50.62
N GLN A 5 28.76 40.34 50.01
CA GLN A 5 28.24 40.11 48.66
C GLN A 5 27.21 38.99 48.72
N ARG A 6 25.99 39.38 48.36
CA ARG A 6 24.80 38.53 48.25
C ARG A 6 24.97 37.63 47.02
N CYS A 7 24.96 36.32 47.21
CA CYS A 7 24.62 35.38 46.13
C CYS A 7 23.10 35.45 45.89
N LEU A 8 22.70 35.67 44.63
CA LEU A 8 21.35 35.40 44.15
C LEU A 8 21.40 34.18 43.21
N PRO A 9 20.33 33.37 43.16
CA PRO A 9 20.36 32.04 42.59
C PRO A 9 20.05 32.02 41.09
N GLY A 10 20.67 31.05 40.40
CA GLY A 10 20.10 30.22 39.34
C GLY A 10 19.20 30.89 38.29
N ALA A 11 19.81 31.28 37.18
CA ALA A 11 19.17 31.20 35.88
C ALA A 11 19.93 30.15 35.07
N ALA A 12 19.67 28.88 35.37
CA ALA A 12 20.05 27.79 34.47
C ALA A 12 18.95 27.71 33.41
N ASP A 13 19.30 28.17 32.21
CA ASP A 13 18.54 27.98 30.99
C ASP A 13 18.14 26.52 30.84
N GLY A 14 16.89 26.23 31.15
CA GLY A 14 16.19 25.01 30.75
C GLY A 14 15.91 25.05 29.26
N SER A 15 16.96 25.05 28.43
CA SER A 15 16.85 24.63 27.04
C SER A 15 16.60 23.12 27.05
N SER A 16 15.33 22.76 27.22
CA SER A 16 14.83 21.41 27.07
C SER A 16 15.05 21.01 25.61
N SER A 17 16.22 20.44 25.33
CA SER A 17 16.45 19.68 24.12
C SER A 17 15.49 18.51 24.13
N ARG A 18 14.35 18.66 23.44
CA ARG A 18 13.52 17.54 23.01
C ARG A 18 14.30 16.74 21.97
N SER A 19 15.38 16.08 22.39
CA SER A 19 15.90 14.93 21.65
C SER A 19 15.03 13.74 22.06
N GLY A 20 13.78 13.76 21.60
CA GLY A 20 12.93 12.58 21.66
C GLY A 20 13.54 11.56 20.72
N SER A 21 14.13 10.51 21.28
CA SER A 21 14.46 9.28 20.54
C SER A 21 13.14 8.65 20.09
N HIS A 22 12.51 9.19 19.04
CA HIS A 22 11.32 8.59 18.46
C HIS A 22 11.70 7.25 17.84
N THR A 23 11.03 6.20 18.27
CA THR A 23 11.17 4.89 17.64
C THR A 23 10.36 4.87 16.34
N TRP A 24 10.77 4.07 15.36
CA TRP A 24 9.99 3.91 14.12
C TRP A 24 8.53 3.50 14.39
N ARG A 25 8.25 2.84 15.52
CA ARG A 25 6.90 2.43 15.93
C ARG A 25 6.02 3.65 16.24
N GLU A 26 6.55 4.62 16.95
CA GLU A 26 5.86 5.87 17.28
C GLU A 26 5.69 6.72 16.01
N GLU A 27 6.72 6.84 15.18
CA GLU A 27 6.65 7.56 13.91
C GLU A 27 5.57 6.97 12.98
N LEU A 28 5.49 5.64 12.88
CA LEU A 28 4.44 4.99 12.09
C LEU A 28 3.04 5.18 12.72
N ALA A 29 2.92 5.23 14.04
CA ALA A 29 1.65 5.48 14.72
C ALA A 29 1.14 6.91 14.49
N GLU A 30 2.02 7.89 14.63
CA GLU A 30 1.72 9.30 14.33
C GLU A 30 1.36 9.47 12.86
N LEU A 31 2.16 8.88 11.96
CA LEU A 31 1.89 8.92 10.54
C LEU A 31 0.54 8.30 10.22
N ARG A 32 0.23 7.11 10.77
CA ARG A 32 -1.10 6.49 10.62
C ARG A 32 -2.22 7.44 11.06
N GLY A 33 -2.02 8.16 12.17
CA GLY A 33 -2.94 9.22 12.63
C GLY A 33 -3.23 10.28 11.58
N LEU A 34 -2.21 10.74 10.84
CA LEU A 34 -2.37 11.70 9.74
C LEU A 34 -3.21 11.15 8.58
N TYR A 35 -3.03 9.86 8.25
CA TYR A 35 -3.85 9.21 7.23
C TYR A 35 -5.32 9.11 7.67
N THR A 36 -5.57 8.65 8.90
CA THR A 36 -6.94 8.45 9.42
C THR A 36 -7.65 9.78 9.68
N ALA A 37 -6.92 10.85 9.99
CA ALA A 37 -7.47 12.20 10.12
C ALA A 37 -7.75 12.89 8.77
N GLY A 38 -7.44 12.24 7.64
CA GLY A 38 -7.70 12.78 6.31
C GLY A 38 -6.67 13.81 5.81
N HIS A 39 -5.53 13.96 6.48
CA HIS A 39 -4.46 14.86 6.03
C HIS A 39 -3.71 14.32 4.80
N VAL A 40 -3.75 13.01 4.58
CA VAL A 40 -3.32 12.39 3.33
C VAL A 40 -4.57 12.13 2.49
N PHE A 41 -4.84 13.01 1.53
CA PHE A 41 -6.08 12.98 0.73
C PHE A 41 -5.83 12.88 -0.79
N ALA A 42 -4.57 12.83 -1.23
CA ALA A 42 -4.20 12.76 -2.64
C ALA A 42 -3.08 11.75 -2.90
N TRP A 43 -3.07 11.17 -4.10
CA TRP A 43 -2.08 10.18 -4.52
C TRP A 43 -0.66 10.74 -4.49
N SER A 44 -0.47 12.01 -4.84
CA SER A 44 0.83 12.67 -4.86
C SER A 44 1.42 12.84 -3.46
N ILE A 45 0.58 13.12 -2.46
CA ILE A 45 0.98 13.22 -1.04
C ILE A 45 1.35 11.82 -0.54
N CYS A 46 0.47 10.83 -0.77
CA CYS A 46 0.70 9.44 -0.40
C CYS A 46 2.01 8.90 -0.99
N ASP A 47 2.25 9.10 -2.29
CA ASP A 47 3.44 8.61 -2.97
C ASP A 47 4.71 9.37 -2.54
N SER A 48 4.59 10.65 -2.18
CA SER A 48 5.69 11.41 -1.59
C SER A 48 6.09 10.85 -0.23
N ILE A 49 5.13 10.53 0.63
CA ILE A 49 5.38 9.86 1.91
C ILE A 49 6.05 8.50 1.68
N CYS A 50 5.55 7.71 0.73
CA CYS A 50 6.13 6.41 0.39
C CYS A 50 7.59 6.52 -0.08
N GLY A 51 7.87 7.43 -1.02
CA GLY A 51 9.17 7.54 -1.67
C GLY A 51 10.21 8.31 -0.85
N ARG A 52 9.79 9.25 0.00
CA ARG A 52 10.69 10.14 0.75
C ARG A 52 10.80 9.82 2.23
N LEU A 53 9.82 9.11 2.80
CA LEU A 53 9.82 8.74 4.22
C LEU A 53 9.84 7.23 4.42
N LEU A 54 8.76 6.51 4.07
CA LEU A 54 8.61 5.08 4.40
C LEU A 54 9.70 4.21 3.78
N GLY A 55 9.92 4.34 2.46
CA GLY A 55 10.94 3.58 1.75
C GLY A 55 12.36 3.83 2.30
N PRO A 56 12.80 5.10 2.44
CA PRO A 56 14.07 5.43 3.08
C PRO A 56 14.21 4.94 4.53
N LEU A 57 13.18 5.11 5.37
CA LEU A 57 13.16 4.63 6.76
C LEU A 57 13.41 3.12 6.82
N ILE A 58 12.64 2.33 6.07
CA ILE A 58 12.78 0.86 6.01
C ILE A 58 14.20 0.49 5.55
N LYS A 59 14.72 1.12 4.50
CA LYS A 59 16.07 0.84 4.00
C LYS A 59 17.16 1.18 5.01
N GLN A 60 17.01 2.29 5.72
CA GLN A 60 17.95 2.70 6.75
C GLN A 60 17.97 1.70 7.91
N LEU A 61 16.79 1.28 8.38
CA LEU A 61 16.66 0.30 9.44
C LEU A 61 17.22 -1.07 9.03
N LEU A 62 16.96 -1.52 7.79
CA LEU A 62 17.50 -2.79 7.26
C LEU A 62 19.04 -2.79 7.17
N LYS A 63 19.65 -1.63 6.89
CA LYS A 63 21.12 -1.47 6.83
C LYS A 63 21.75 -1.12 8.18
N GLY A 64 20.92 -0.85 9.18
CA GLY A 64 21.36 -0.41 10.50
C GLY A 64 21.94 -1.55 11.35
N PRO A 65 22.32 -1.24 12.60
CA PRO A 65 22.91 -2.22 13.52
C PRO A 65 21.93 -3.33 13.96
N ALA A 66 20.63 -3.12 13.77
CA ALA A 66 19.57 -4.10 14.07
C ALA A 66 18.63 -4.32 12.87
N PRO A 67 19.05 -5.07 11.82
CA PRO A 67 18.23 -5.29 10.62
C PRO A 67 16.85 -5.91 10.88
N ALA A 68 16.71 -6.66 11.98
CA ALA A 68 15.43 -7.21 12.44
C ALA A 68 14.37 -6.11 12.68
N GLU A 69 14.79 -4.91 13.12
CA GLU A 69 13.88 -3.76 13.27
C GLU A 69 13.41 -3.24 11.91
N GLY A 70 14.27 -3.25 10.88
CA GLY A 70 13.89 -2.91 9.51
C GLY A 70 12.88 -3.90 8.92
N GLN A 71 13.07 -5.20 9.18
CA GLN A 71 12.10 -6.23 8.83
C GLN A 71 10.77 -6.03 9.57
N ALA A 72 10.79 -5.74 10.87
CA ALA A 72 9.59 -5.47 11.66
C ALA A 72 8.84 -4.24 11.15
N CYS A 73 9.56 -3.15 10.85
CA CYS A 73 9.02 -1.93 10.26
C CYS A 73 8.38 -2.20 8.89
N ALA A 74 9.06 -2.94 8.01
CA ALA A 74 8.52 -3.30 6.71
C ALA A 74 7.20 -4.10 6.85
N ARG A 75 7.17 -5.09 7.75
CA ARG A 75 5.95 -5.90 8.00
C ARG A 75 4.82 -5.08 8.61
N ALA A 76 5.12 -4.11 9.46
CA ALA A 76 4.13 -3.18 10.00
C ALA A 76 3.49 -2.34 8.90
N VAL A 77 4.30 -1.76 7.99
CA VAL A 77 3.81 -0.99 6.84
C VAL A 77 3.00 -1.87 5.87
N MET A 78 3.46 -3.08 5.56
CA MET A 78 2.68 -4.05 4.77
C MET A 78 1.32 -4.37 5.42
N GLY A 79 1.27 -4.43 6.75
CA GLY A 79 0.04 -4.65 7.52
C GLY A 79 -1.07 -3.62 7.22
N TRP A 80 -0.73 -2.41 6.78
CA TRP A 80 -1.69 -1.37 6.43
C TRP A 80 -2.59 -1.72 5.23
N CYS A 81 -2.31 -2.80 4.49
CA CYS A 81 -3.20 -3.29 3.44
C CYS A 81 -4.62 -3.64 3.94
N ARG A 82 -4.78 -3.88 5.24
CA ARG A 82 -6.04 -4.23 5.90
C ARG A 82 -6.79 -3.04 6.51
N GLU A 83 -6.23 -1.83 6.43
CA GLU A 83 -6.87 -0.63 6.97
C GLU A 83 -8.02 -0.15 6.09
N GLU A 84 -8.99 0.56 6.67
CA GLU A 84 -10.11 1.13 5.92
C GLU A 84 -9.72 2.35 5.08
N ALA A 85 -8.68 3.08 5.49
CA ALA A 85 -8.23 4.26 4.75
C ALA A 85 -7.51 3.85 3.46
N LEU A 86 -8.03 4.30 2.31
CA LEU A 86 -7.47 4.03 0.98
C LEU A 86 -5.97 4.32 0.90
N TRP A 87 -5.55 5.47 1.42
CA TRP A 87 -4.16 5.92 1.31
C TRP A 87 -3.22 5.09 2.19
N LEU A 88 -3.67 4.55 3.33
CA LEU A 88 -2.89 3.57 4.11
C LEU A 88 -2.72 2.27 3.34
N ARG A 89 -3.80 1.75 2.75
CA ARG A 89 -3.73 0.55 1.91
C ARG A 89 -2.79 0.75 0.72
N ARG A 90 -2.82 1.92 0.07
CA ARG A 90 -1.88 2.24 -1.01
C ARG A 90 -0.43 2.29 -0.51
N SER A 91 -0.18 2.93 0.63
CA SER A 91 1.16 3.00 1.22
C SER A 91 1.73 1.63 1.57
N SER A 92 0.88 0.69 1.96
CA SER A 92 1.29 -0.69 2.31
C SER A 92 2.01 -1.43 1.18
N VAL A 93 1.83 -1.00 -0.07
CA VAL A 93 2.50 -1.57 -1.24
C VAL A 93 3.48 -0.58 -1.88
N VAL A 94 3.09 0.69 -2.05
CA VAL A 94 3.90 1.68 -2.79
C VAL A 94 5.19 2.04 -2.06
N ALA A 95 5.24 1.95 -0.73
CA ALA A 95 6.48 2.13 0.04
C ALA A 95 7.62 1.18 -0.42
N PHE A 96 7.26 0.03 -1.00
CA PHE A 96 8.20 -1.01 -1.40
C PHE A 96 8.60 -0.96 -2.87
N VAL A 97 8.13 0.04 -3.64
CA VAL A 97 8.31 0.06 -5.11
C VAL A 97 9.76 -0.05 -5.57
N THR A 98 10.70 0.55 -4.81
CA THR A 98 12.13 0.49 -5.13
C THR A 98 12.82 -0.78 -4.64
N LEU A 99 12.22 -1.48 -3.66
CA LEU A 99 12.71 -2.75 -3.12
C LEU A 99 12.12 -3.95 -3.89
N ALA A 100 10.95 -3.78 -4.51
CA ALA A 100 10.19 -4.84 -5.16
C ALA A 100 10.93 -5.53 -6.30
N ARG A 101 11.94 -4.93 -6.93
CA ARG A 101 12.74 -5.60 -7.97
C ARG A 101 13.90 -6.44 -7.43
N LEU A 102 14.25 -6.25 -6.16
CA LEU A 102 15.41 -6.88 -5.55
C LEU A 102 15.06 -8.31 -5.12
N PRO A 103 16.01 -9.24 -5.14
CA PRO A 103 15.82 -10.57 -4.56
C PRO A 103 15.82 -10.48 -3.02
N ASP A 104 15.27 -11.51 -2.36
CA ASP A 104 15.08 -11.51 -0.90
C ASP A 104 16.41 -11.35 -0.14
N GLU A 105 17.50 -11.88 -0.67
CA GLU A 105 18.86 -11.78 -0.11
C GLU A 105 19.36 -10.35 0.01
N GLN A 106 18.82 -9.42 -0.82
CA GLN A 106 19.17 -8.00 -0.78
C GLN A 106 18.20 -7.17 0.07
N VAL A 107 17.12 -7.77 0.59
CA VAL A 107 16.11 -7.08 1.39
C VAL A 107 16.01 -7.72 2.78
N PHE A 108 15.32 -8.86 2.88
CA PHE A 108 15.34 -9.77 4.03
C PHE A 108 14.63 -11.09 3.63
N PRO A 109 14.91 -12.22 4.31
CA PRO A 109 14.26 -13.50 4.02
C PRO A 109 12.72 -13.45 4.11
N GLY A 110 12.05 -13.88 3.04
CA GLY A 110 10.60 -13.91 2.94
C GLY A 110 9.96 -12.55 2.65
N PHE A 111 10.74 -11.53 2.27
CA PHE A 111 10.25 -10.23 1.83
C PHE A 111 9.28 -10.38 0.65
N ARG A 112 9.68 -11.13 -0.38
CA ARG A 112 8.87 -11.32 -1.58
C ARG A 112 7.52 -11.94 -1.27
N ALA A 113 7.50 -13.01 -0.48
CA ALA A 113 6.27 -13.68 -0.09
C ALA A 113 5.33 -12.72 0.64
N ALA A 114 5.84 -11.99 1.64
CA ALA A 114 5.04 -11.01 2.38
C ALA A 114 4.51 -9.87 1.49
N LEU A 115 5.31 -9.40 0.53
CA LEU A 115 4.89 -8.38 -0.44
C LEU A 115 3.77 -8.90 -1.35
N LEU A 116 3.87 -10.14 -1.85
CA LEU A 116 2.83 -10.75 -2.69
C LEU A 116 1.54 -11.00 -1.90
N ASP A 117 1.63 -11.44 -0.66
CA ASP A 117 0.46 -11.57 0.22
C ASP A 117 -0.25 -10.23 0.41
N THR A 118 0.53 -9.16 0.61
CA THR A 118 0.03 -7.78 0.72
C THR A 118 -0.67 -7.33 -0.58
N LEU A 119 -0.05 -7.59 -1.73
CA LEU A 119 -0.61 -7.29 -3.04
C LEU A 119 -1.91 -8.08 -3.32
N ALA A 120 -2.00 -9.33 -2.85
CA ALA A 120 -3.20 -10.16 -2.99
C ALA A 120 -4.38 -9.61 -2.18
N VAL A 121 -4.13 -8.85 -1.11
CA VAL A 121 -5.15 -8.10 -0.38
C VAL A 121 -5.52 -6.83 -1.15
N THR A 122 -4.55 -6.01 -1.55
CA THR A 122 -4.82 -4.71 -2.17
C THR A 122 -5.44 -4.80 -3.57
N VAL A 123 -5.13 -5.85 -4.33
CA VAL A 123 -5.74 -6.10 -5.66
C VAL A 123 -7.24 -6.42 -5.57
N LYS A 124 -7.74 -6.84 -4.41
CA LYS A 124 -9.18 -7.07 -4.21
C LYS A 124 -9.94 -5.79 -3.86
N GLY A 125 -9.22 -4.70 -3.57
CA GLY A 125 -9.81 -3.38 -3.34
C GLY A 125 -10.47 -2.85 -4.61
N GLN A 126 -11.64 -2.22 -4.44
CA GLN A 126 -12.39 -1.64 -5.56
C GLN A 126 -11.83 -0.27 -6.00
N GLU A 127 -11.07 0.41 -5.14
CA GLU A 127 -10.59 1.75 -5.44
C GLU A 127 -9.50 1.74 -6.51
N ARG A 128 -9.70 2.57 -7.53
CA ARG A 128 -8.76 2.75 -8.66
C ARG A 128 -7.30 2.98 -8.20
N PHE A 129 -7.10 3.78 -7.15
CA PHE A 129 -5.75 4.09 -6.66
C PHE A 129 -5.08 2.95 -5.88
N ALA A 130 -5.83 2.04 -5.25
CA ALA A 130 -5.26 0.83 -4.68
C ALA A 130 -4.79 -0.14 -5.79
N GLN A 131 -5.61 -0.31 -6.82
CA GLN A 131 -5.33 -1.16 -7.97
C GLN A 131 -4.11 -0.71 -8.78
N THR A 132 -4.01 0.59 -9.07
CA THR A 132 -2.84 1.14 -9.79
C THR A 132 -1.56 1.12 -8.93
N GLY A 133 -1.67 1.26 -7.61
CA GLY A 133 -0.55 1.06 -6.69
C GLY A 133 -0.03 -0.39 -6.73
N THR A 134 -0.94 -1.35 -6.65
CA THR A 134 -0.65 -2.79 -6.81
C THR A 134 0.04 -3.06 -8.15
N GLY A 135 -0.54 -2.56 -9.25
CA GLY A 135 0.03 -2.73 -10.59
C GLY A 135 1.42 -2.13 -10.74
N TRP A 136 1.67 -0.95 -10.15
CA TRP A 136 3.01 -0.35 -10.17
C TRP A 136 4.03 -1.23 -9.45
N VAL A 137 3.71 -1.72 -8.25
CA VAL A 137 4.64 -2.56 -7.49
C VAL A 137 4.89 -3.88 -8.22
N LEU A 138 3.85 -4.52 -8.77
CA LEU A 138 3.97 -5.73 -9.59
C LEU A 138 4.84 -5.52 -10.84
N ARG A 139 4.74 -4.37 -11.49
CA ARG A 139 5.64 -4.02 -12.60
C ARG A 139 7.10 -4.05 -12.16
N GLU A 140 7.41 -3.59 -10.95
CA GLU A 140 8.77 -3.64 -10.41
C GLU A 140 9.18 -5.05 -9.98
N VAL A 141 8.25 -5.88 -9.44
CA VAL A 141 8.48 -7.32 -9.25
C VAL A 141 8.89 -7.97 -10.57
N GLY A 142 8.13 -7.74 -11.64
CA GLY A 142 8.39 -8.33 -12.95
C GLY A 142 9.70 -7.91 -13.63
N LYS A 143 10.34 -6.83 -13.17
CA LYS A 143 11.69 -6.45 -13.63
C LYS A 143 12.78 -7.33 -12.99
N GLY A 144 12.55 -7.83 -11.79
CA GLY A 144 13.45 -8.76 -11.10
C GLY A 144 13.10 -10.22 -11.38
N ASP A 145 11.81 -10.54 -11.43
CA ASP A 145 11.27 -11.88 -11.67
C ASP A 145 9.94 -11.80 -12.46
N ALA A 146 10.04 -11.94 -13.78
CA ALA A 146 8.89 -11.95 -14.66
C ALA A 146 7.98 -13.17 -14.42
N GLY A 147 8.54 -14.32 -14.06
CA GLY A 147 7.77 -15.55 -13.82
C GLY A 147 6.81 -15.37 -12.64
N GLN A 148 7.31 -14.82 -11.54
CA GLN A 148 6.53 -14.57 -10.35
C GLN A 148 5.44 -13.51 -10.54
N LEU A 149 5.73 -12.45 -11.30
CA LEU A 149 4.70 -11.49 -11.74
C LEU A 149 3.56 -12.20 -12.48
N LEU A 150 3.90 -13.03 -13.47
CA LEU A 150 2.90 -13.69 -14.31
C LEU A 150 2.05 -14.67 -13.50
N GLN A 151 2.67 -15.47 -12.63
CA GLN A 151 1.95 -16.36 -11.72
C GLN A 151 0.97 -15.60 -10.83
N PHE A 152 1.41 -14.47 -10.25
CA PHE A 152 0.54 -13.64 -9.42
C PHE A 152 -0.65 -13.08 -10.21
N VAL A 153 -0.38 -12.54 -11.41
CA VAL A 153 -1.43 -11.94 -12.26
C VAL A 153 -2.43 -12.97 -12.70
N GLU A 154 -1.99 -14.17 -13.10
CA GLU A 154 -2.88 -15.26 -13.52
C GLU A 154 -3.76 -15.74 -12.36
N ALA A 155 -3.20 -15.89 -11.16
CA ALA A 155 -3.94 -16.30 -9.97
C ALA A 155 -4.98 -15.27 -9.50
N ASN A 156 -4.73 -13.98 -9.74
CA ASN A 156 -5.59 -12.88 -9.26
C ASN A 156 -6.34 -12.15 -10.39
N LEU A 157 -6.32 -12.69 -11.61
CA LEU A 157 -6.80 -12.00 -12.81
C LEU A 157 -8.22 -11.44 -12.66
N PRO A 158 -9.21 -12.15 -12.07
CA PRO A 158 -10.57 -11.63 -11.92
C PRO A 158 -10.68 -10.39 -11.01
N TYR A 159 -9.71 -10.16 -10.12
CA TYR A 159 -9.75 -9.05 -9.17
C TYR A 159 -9.16 -7.76 -9.73
N PHE A 160 -8.39 -7.83 -10.81
CA PHE A 160 -7.83 -6.64 -11.42
C PHE A 160 -8.91 -5.79 -12.08
N ASN A 161 -8.77 -4.47 -11.99
CA ASN A 161 -9.35 -3.58 -13.00
C ASN A 161 -8.41 -3.44 -14.21
N ALA A 162 -8.94 -2.96 -15.34
CA ALA A 162 -8.19 -2.86 -16.59
C ALA A 162 -6.93 -1.99 -16.46
N GLU A 163 -7.00 -0.92 -15.66
CA GLU A 163 -5.87 -0.01 -15.49
C GLU A 163 -4.75 -0.60 -14.63
N GLY A 164 -5.09 -1.21 -13.49
CA GLY A 164 -4.14 -1.91 -12.61
C GLY A 164 -3.41 -3.02 -13.35
N LEU A 165 -4.14 -3.81 -14.15
CA LEU A 165 -3.56 -4.85 -15.00
C LEU A 165 -2.61 -4.27 -16.05
N ARG A 166 -2.98 -3.14 -16.68
CA ARG A 166 -2.13 -2.44 -17.65
C ARG A 166 -0.82 -1.97 -17.02
N TYR A 167 -0.87 -1.43 -15.80
CA TYR A 167 0.34 -1.04 -15.06
C TYR A 167 1.22 -2.25 -14.75
N ALA A 168 0.63 -3.33 -14.22
CA ALA A 168 1.36 -4.56 -13.86
C ALA A 168 2.14 -5.14 -15.05
N LEU A 169 1.51 -5.17 -16.23
CA LEU A 169 2.07 -5.80 -17.41
C LEU A 169 2.84 -4.83 -18.32
N GLU A 170 3.05 -3.58 -17.93
CA GLU A 170 3.62 -2.53 -18.79
C GLU A 170 4.95 -2.93 -19.44
N LYS A 171 5.81 -3.65 -18.69
CA LYS A 171 7.14 -4.09 -19.13
C LYS A 171 7.17 -5.51 -19.71
N GLN A 172 6.01 -6.16 -19.84
CA GLN A 172 5.92 -7.52 -20.38
C GLN A 172 5.83 -7.53 -21.92
N PRO A 173 6.28 -8.62 -22.59
CA PRO A 173 6.17 -8.75 -24.03
C PRO A 173 4.73 -8.57 -24.54
N THR A 174 4.57 -7.99 -25.74
CA THR A 174 3.26 -7.72 -26.33
C THR A 174 2.37 -8.95 -26.43
N ALA A 175 2.93 -10.12 -26.75
CA ALA A 175 2.18 -11.38 -26.80
C ALA A 175 1.56 -11.75 -25.45
N VAL A 176 2.34 -11.61 -24.37
CA VAL A 176 1.89 -11.88 -22.99
C VAL A 176 0.80 -10.90 -22.56
N ARG A 177 1.00 -9.60 -22.81
CA ARG A 177 0.00 -8.56 -22.52
C ARG A 177 -1.34 -8.85 -23.21
N ARG A 178 -1.30 -9.15 -24.51
CA ARG A 178 -2.51 -9.48 -25.30
C ARG A 178 -3.24 -10.70 -24.75
N ARG A 179 -2.51 -11.76 -24.41
CA ARG A 179 -3.08 -12.98 -23.82
C ARG A 179 -3.82 -12.67 -22.52
N LEU A 180 -3.17 -11.97 -21.59
CA LEU A 180 -3.74 -11.69 -20.27
C LEU A 180 -4.89 -10.67 -20.32
N TYR A 181 -4.83 -9.66 -21.19
CA TYR A 181 -5.95 -8.74 -21.40
C TYR A 181 -7.18 -9.45 -22.00
N ALA A 182 -6.99 -10.36 -22.95
CA ALA A 182 -8.08 -11.15 -23.51
C ALA A 182 -8.72 -12.06 -22.45
N ALA A 183 -7.89 -12.75 -21.65
CA ALA A 183 -8.35 -13.58 -20.55
C ALA A 183 -9.10 -12.78 -19.47
N HIS A 184 -8.62 -11.57 -19.14
CA HIS A 184 -9.28 -10.65 -18.22
C HIS A 184 -10.67 -10.24 -18.71
N LYS A 185 -10.78 -9.84 -19.99
CA LYS A 185 -12.07 -9.51 -20.62
C LYS A 185 -13.04 -10.69 -20.60
N ALA A 186 -12.56 -11.90 -20.91
CA ALA A 186 -13.38 -13.11 -20.87
C ALA A 186 -13.83 -13.49 -19.45
N ALA A 187 -13.01 -13.25 -18.43
CA ALA A 187 -13.39 -13.44 -17.03
C ALA A 187 -14.49 -12.45 -16.60
N ALA A 188 -14.33 -11.17 -16.95
CA ALA A 188 -15.33 -10.14 -16.65
C ALA A 188 -16.70 -10.43 -17.32
N ALA A 189 -16.70 -10.89 -18.58
CA ALA A 189 -17.93 -11.25 -19.28
C ALA A 189 -18.70 -12.39 -18.59
N ARG A 190 -17.98 -13.42 -18.11
CA ARG A 190 -18.59 -14.55 -17.38
C ARG A 190 -19.20 -14.13 -16.04
N ALA A 191 -18.55 -13.21 -15.33
CA ALA A 191 -19.08 -12.68 -14.06
C ALA A 191 -20.34 -11.83 -14.26
N GLY A 192 -20.45 -11.12 -15.39
CA GLY A 192 -21.64 -10.36 -15.76
C GLY A 192 -22.83 -11.22 -16.18
N SER A 193 -22.61 -12.37 -16.82
CA SER A 193 -23.68 -13.28 -17.26
C SER A 193 -24.36 -14.06 -16.11
N SER A 194 -23.68 -14.23 -14.97
CA SER A 194 -24.22 -14.94 -13.80
C SER A 194 -25.15 -14.10 -12.90
N GLY A 195 -25.34 -12.81 -13.20
CA GLY A 195 -26.18 -11.88 -12.42
C GLY A 195 -27.55 -11.53 -13.05
N GLY A 196 -27.94 -12.20 -14.15
CA GLY A 196 -29.09 -11.81 -14.97
C GLY A 196 -30.39 -12.60 -14.76
N GLY A 197 -30.57 -13.30 -13.63
CA GLY A 197 -31.70 -14.21 -13.44
C GLY A 197 -32.30 -14.20 -12.04
N ALA A 198 -32.92 -13.09 -11.65
CA ALA A 198 -34.02 -12.98 -10.66
C ALA A 198 -34.24 -11.50 -10.36
N ASP A 199 -35.20 -10.85 -11.03
CA ASP A 199 -35.96 -9.67 -10.55
C ASP A 199 -36.81 -9.08 -11.69
N ASP A 200 -37.61 -9.91 -12.38
CA ASP A 200 -38.60 -9.44 -13.38
C ASP A 200 -40.03 -9.88 -13.04
N ASP A 201 -40.42 -9.80 -11.75
CA ASP A 201 -41.82 -10.04 -11.37
C ASP A 201 -42.40 -9.00 -10.38
N SER A 202 -41.59 -8.10 -9.85
CA SER A 202 -42.04 -7.14 -8.82
C SER A 202 -42.64 -5.84 -9.38
N GLN A 203 -42.58 -5.59 -10.70
CA GLN A 203 -43.05 -4.34 -11.30
C GLN A 203 -44.36 -4.45 -12.11
N GLN A 204 -44.90 -5.65 -12.33
CA GLN A 204 -46.18 -5.81 -13.06
C GLN A 204 -47.42 -5.83 -12.15
N GLN A 205 -47.28 -6.08 -10.84
CA GLN A 205 -48.42 -6.02 -9.90
C GLN A 205 -48.79 -4.58 -9.48
N ALA A 206 -47.86 -3.61 -9.52
CA ALA A 206 -48.13 -2.23 -9.11
C ALA A 206 -48.94 -1.39 -10.12
N LYS A 207 -49.11 -1.86 -11.37
CA LYS A 207 -49.90 -1.14 -12.40
C LYS A 207 -51.36 -1.57 -12.48
N ARG A 208 -51.75 -2.68 -11.84
CA ARG A 208 -53.15 -3.18 -11.84
C ARG A 208 -54.00 -2.65 -10.69
N SER A 209 -53.41 -2.12 -9.61
CA SER A 209 -54.19 -1.59 -8.46
C SER A 209 -54.55 -0.10 -8.57
N ARG A 210 -54.13 0.62 -9.61
CA ARG A 210 -54.43 2.06 -9.82
C ARG A 210 -55.55 2.32 -10.83
N ARG A 211 -56.33 1.30 -11.19
CA ARG A 211 -57.40 1.39 -12.20
C ARG A 211 -58.73 0.78 -11.76
N SER A 212 -58.97 0.69 -10.47
CA SER A 212 -60.29 0.41 -9.87
C SER A 212 -60.71 1.56 -8.97
#